data_AF-A0ABD1JG44-F1
#
_entry.id   AF-A0ABD1JG44-F1
#
_cell.length_a   1.000
_cell.length_b   1.000
_cell.length_c   1.000
_cell.angle_alpha   90.00
_cell.angle_beta   90.00
_cell.angle_gamma   90.00
#
_symmetry.space_group_name_H-M   'P 1'
#
loop_
_entity.id
_entity.type
_entity.pdbx_description
1 polymer ?
#
loop_
_entity_poly.entity_id
_entity_poly.type
_entity_poly.pdbx_seq_one_letter_code
_entity_poly.pdbx_strand_id
1 'polypeptide(L)'
;MMFQDVHPSQTPPLSGWNVSTDGPWARGQGRGQGGVSVKYYYITLLRDPVSRYLSEWRHVQRGATWKTSLHMCDGRTPTPQELPSCYEGSDWSGCTLQQFMDCPYNLANNRQVRMLADLSLVGCYNMSTLPERKRAQILLESAKKNLRDMAFFGLTEHQRKTQYLFERTFHLRFIRPFVQFNSTRASGVDLDNGTIRRIEELNELDMQLYDYARDLFQQRYQYAHMLDRQEQRLTQRSQARILRGGGGGGGGGGGGGGGGEDATAAGGGAGGEGMARLPTEDYMSQIIHGW
;
A
#
# COMPACT_ATOMS: atom_id res chain seq x y z
N MET A 1 -0.54 -9.30 -7.36
CA MET A 1 0.77 -9.73 -7.90
C MET A 1 1.04 -11.13 -7.39
N MET A 2 0.91 -12.15 -8.23
CA MET A 2 1.61 -13.41 -8.00
C MET A 2 3.02 -13.16 -8.55
N PHE A 3 4.03 -13.21 -7.70
CA PHE A 3 5.39 -13.39 -8.19
C PHE A 3 5.43 -14.82 -8.73
N GLN A 4 5.45 -14.95 -10.06
CA GLN A 4 5.83 -16.21 -10.69
C GLN A 4 7.34 -16.37 -10.48
N ASP A 5 7.74 -17.54 -9.99
CA ASP A 5 9.13 -17.93 -9.78
C ASP A 5 9.93 -17.78 -11.08
N VAL A 6 10.89 -16.86 -11.10
CA VAL A 6 11.91 -16.77 -12.15
C VAL A 6 13.14 -17.52 -11.67
N HIS A 7 13.56 -18.51 -12.46
CA HIS A 7 14.68 -19.41 -12.20
C HIS A 7 16.00 -18.65 -11.92
N PRO A 8 16.92 -19.17 -11.06
CA PRO A 8 18.03 -18.39 -10.49
C PRO A 8 19.22 -18.10 -11.43
N SER A 9 19.16 -18.47 -12.71
CA SER A 9 20.34 -18.47 -13.59
C SER A 9 20.44 -17.27 -14.55
N GLN A 10 19.64 -16.22 -14.37
CA GLN A 10 19.65 -15.04 -15.28
C GLN A 10 19.64 -13.68 -14.54
N THR A 11 20.33 -13.55 -13.41
CA THR A 11 20.55 -12.24 -12.79
C THR A 11 21.89 -11.65 -13.25
N PRO A 12 21.92 -10.51 -13.98
CA PRO A 12 23.16 -9.78 -14.22
C PRO A 12 23.67 -9.16 -12.90
N PRO A 13 24.99 -8.93 -12.77
CA PRO A 13 25.59 -8.46 -11.53
C PRO A 13 25.05 -7.08 -11.13
N LEU A 14 24.67 -6.94 -9.85
CA LEU A 14 24.22 -5.70 -9.23
C LEU A 14 25.40 -4.76 -8.94
N SER A 15 26.11 -4.32 -9.97
CA SER A 15 27.10 -3.24 -9.86
C SER A 15 26.64 -2.05 -10.68
N GLY A 16 26.01 -1.06 -10.04
CA GLY A 16 25.69 0.21 -10.70
C GLY A 16 24.46 0.98 -10.19
N TRP A 17 23.68 0.45 -9.26
CA TRP A 17 22.51 1.15 -8.74
C TRP A 17 22.87 1.98 -7.50
N ASN A 18 23.18 3.26 -7.70
CA ASN A 18 23.24 4.23 -6.61
C ASN A 18 21.81 4.53 -6.14
N VAL A 19 21.35 3.79 -5.13
CA VAL A 19 20.16 4.14 -4.36
C VAL A 19 20.58 5.27 -3.43
N SER A 20 19.95 6.45 -3.56
CA SER A 20 20.17 7.56 -2.62
C SER A 20 19.76 7.12 -1.21
N THR A 21 20.71 7.10 -0.27
CA THR A 21 20.55 6.54 1.08
C THR A 21 19.95 7.50 2.11
N ASP A 22 19.60 8.72 1.71
CA ASP A 22 19.35 9.84 2.61
C ASP A 22 17.86 10.16 2.81
N GLY A 23 17.00 9.16 2.56
CA GLY A 23 15.58 9.24 2.87
C GLY A 23 15.27 8.86 4.33
N PRO A 24 14.39 9.60 5.03
CA PRO A 24 13.95 9.34 6.42
C PRO A 24 13.23 7.98 6.64
N TRP A 25 12.98 7.22 5.58
CA TRP A 25 12.10 6.03 5.53
C TRP A 25 12.70 4.73 6.08
N ALA A 26 13.96 4.72 6.50
CA ALA A 26 14.66 3.52 6.95
C ALA A 26 14.26 3.15 8.38
N ARG A 27 13.75 1.93 8.59
CA ARG A 27 13.49 1.42 9.94
C ARG A 27 14.09 0.04 10.16
N GLY A 28 15.00 0.00 11.12
CA GLY A 28 15.86 -1.13 11.47
C GLY A 28 17.30 -0.79 11.14
N GLN A 29 18.13 -0.60 12.18
CA GLN A 29 19.58 -0.58 12.07
C GLN A 29 20.09 -1.95 12.49
N GLY A 30 20.43 -2.80 11.52
CA GLY A 30 21.17 -4.03 11.81
C GLY A 30 22.64 -3.69 12.01
N ARG A 31 23.26 -4.15 13.10
CA ARG A 31 24.73 -4.14 13.21
C ARG A 31 25.27 -5.23 12.29
N GLY A 32 25.77 -4.85 11.11
CA GLY A 32 26.58 -5.75 10.30
C GLY A 32 27.88 -6.10 11.02
N GLN A 33 28.44 -7.28 10.78
CA GLN A 33 29.82 -7.56 11.16
C GLN A 33 30.72 -6.51 10.47
N GLY A 34 31.36 -5.64 11.26
CA GLY A 34 32.18 -4.53 10.77
C GLY A 34 31.67 -3.11 11.06
N GLY A 35 30.57 -2.92 11.80
CA GLY A 35 30.15 -1.59 12.25
C GLY A 35 29.38 -0.75 11.21
N VAL A 36 29.04 -1.35 10.05
CA VAL A 36 28.15 -0.73 9.06
C VAL A 36 26.70 -0.90 9.51
N SER A 37 25.98 0.22 9.61
CA SER A 37 24.54 0.26 9.90
C SER A 37 23.76 -0.12 8.64
N VAL A 38 23.06 -1.25 8.68
CA VAL A 38 22.18 -1.68 7.58
C VAL A 38 20.80 -1.07 7.78
N LYS A 39 20.30 -0.35 6.77
CA LYS A 39 18.95 0.22 6.72
C LYS A 39 17.98 -0.75 6.05
N TYR A 40 16.86 -1.05 6.69
CA TYR A 40 15.78 -1.84 6.10
C TYR A 40 14.58 -0.97 5.72
N TYR A 41 14.04 -1.21 4.52
CA TYR A 41 12.86 -0.52 4.00
C TYR A 41 11.74 -1.55 3.75
N TYR A 42 10.77 -1.59 4.66
CA TYR A 42 9.63 -2.49 4.54
C TYR A 42 8.62 -1.95 3.54
N ILE A 43 8.12 -2.84 2.68
CA ILE A 43 7.06 -2.54 1.72
C ILE A 43 5.98 -3.61 1.75
N THR A 44 4.74 -3.26 1.39
CA THR A 44 3.65 -4.24 1.25
C THR A 44 2.61 -3.83 0.21
N LEU A 45 1.69 -4.73 -0.10
CA LEU A 45 0.50 -4.47 -0.90
C LEU A 45 -0.74 -4.94 -0.13
N LEU A 46 -1.77 -4.11 -0.13
CA LEU A 46 -3.08 -4.44 0.42
C LEU A 46 -4.12 -4.61 -0.69
N ARG A 47 -5.22 -5.25 -0.33
CA ARG A 47 -6.36 -5.50 -1.19
C ARG A 47 -7.64 -5.41 -0.39
N ASP A 48 -8.72 -4.99 -1.04
CA ASP A 48 -10.08 -5.04 -0.51
C ASP A 48 -10.33 -6.39 0.20
N PRO A 49 -10.74 -6.42 1.47
CA PRO A 49 -10.79 -7.64 2.26
C PRO A 49 -11.71 -8.71 1.71
N VAL A 50 -12.88 -8.35 1.18
CA VAL A 50 -13.82 -9.30 0.56
C VAL A 50 -13.17 -9.95 -0.66
N SER A 51 -12.65 -9.12 -1.57
CA SER A 51 -11.95 -9.58 -2.78
C SER A 51 -10.72 -10.43 -2.46
N ARG A 52 -9.97 -10.07 -1.43
CA ARG A 52 -8.80 -10.81 -0.94
C ARG A 52 -9.20 -12.16 -0.35
N TYR A 53 -10.22 -12.19 0.51
CA TYR A 53 -10.72 -13.39 1.15
C TYR A 53 -11.23 -14.41 0.12
N LEU A 54 -12.04 -13.97 -0.85
CA LEU A 54 -12.54 -14.82 -1.94
C LEU A 54 -11.41 -15.34 -2.84
N SER A 55 -10.42 -14.48 -3.12
CA SER A 55 -9.24 -14.89 -3.88
C SER A 55 -8.43 -15.97 -3.17
N GLU A 56 -8.33 -15.87 -1.84
CA GLU A 56 -7.66 -16.88 -1.01
C GLU A 56 -8.44 -18.18 -0.98
N TRP A 57 -9.75 -18.12 -0.71
CA TRP A 57 -10.63 -19.29 -0.77
C TRP A 57 -10.45 -20.05 -2.09
N ARG A 58 -10.52 -19.35 -3.23
CA ARG A 58 -10.31 -19.99 -4.54
C ARG A 58 -8.93 -20.62 -4.69
N HIS A 59 -7.91 -20.08 -4.03
CA HIS A 59 -6.57 -20.64 -4.06
C HIS A 59 -6.48 -21.91 -3.20
N VAL A 60 -7.07 -21.87 -2.01
CA VAL A 60 -7.16 -23.01 -1.08
C VAL A 60 -7.98 -24.14 -1.67
N GLN A 61 -9.12 -23.83 -2.31
CA GLN A 61 -9.95 -24.79 -3.03
C GLN A 61 -9.18 -25.56 -4.12
N ARG A 62 -8.04 -25.03 -4.62
CA ARG A 62 -7.16 -25.66 -5.60
C ARG A 62 -5.88 -26.26 -4.97
N GLY A 63 -5.82 -26.39 -3.65
CA GLY A 63 -4.74 -27.09 -2.93
C GLY A 63 -3.72 -26.18 -2.23
N ALA A 64 -3.90 -24.86 -2.23
CA ALA A 64 -3.01 -24.01 -1.43
C ALA A 64 -3.25 -24.20 0.08
N THR A 65 -2.17 -24.31 0.84
CA THR A 65 -2.22 -24.46 2.31
C THR A 65 -1.31 -23.50 3.04
N TRP A 66 -0.16 -23.15 2.45
CA TRP A 66 0.95 -22.47 3.11
C TRP A 66 1.39 -23.15 4.42
N LYS A 67 1.20 -24.47 4.55
CA LYS A 67 1.43 -25.24 5.79
C LYS A 67 2.88 -25.27 6.28
N THR A 68 3.83 -24.87 5.44
CA THR A 68 5.25 -24.72 5.81
C THR A 68 5.57 -23.35 6.43
N SER A 69 4.57 -22.47 6.59
CA SER A 69 4.73 -21.18 7.26
C SER A 69 5.07 -21.40 8.73
N LEU A 70 6.16 -20.79 9.20
CA LEU A 70 6.66 -21.01 10.56
C LEU A 70 5.78 -20.35 11.64
N HIS A 71 5.13 -19.23 11.31
CA HIS A 71 4.36 -18.44 12.27
C HIS A 71 5.17 -18.04 13.52
N MET A 72 6.45 -17.70 13.33
CA MET A 72 7.35 -17.32 14.42
C MET A 72 6.83 -16.10 15.18
N CYS A 73 6.72 -16.22 16.49
CA CYS A 73 6.41 -15.13 17.41
C CYS A 73 7.09 -15.42 18.76
N ASP A 74 7.71 -14.41 19.37
CA ASP A 74 8.50 -14.56 20.61
C ASP A 74 9.50 -15.72 20.60
N GLY A 75 10.16 -15.93 19.45
CA GLY A 75 11.23 -16.91 19.30
C GLY A 75 10.78 -18.36 19.14
N ARG A 76 9.47 -18.65 18.99
CA ARG A 76 8.96 -20.01 18.75
C ARG A 76 7.83 -20.07 17.72
N THR A 77 7.53 -21.28 17.25
CA THR A 77 6.35 -21.58 16.43
C THR A 77 5.13 -21.90 17.33
N PRO A 78 3.89 -21.66 16.87
CA PRO A 78 2.70 -22.04 17.60
C PRO A 78 2.52 -23.57 17.64
N THR A 79 1.88 -24.05 18.70
CA THR A 79 1.45 -25.44 18.81
C THR A 79 0.17 -25.71 18.00
N PRO A 80 -0.16 -26.97 17.67
CA PRO A 80 -1.44 -27.32 17.02
C PRO A 80 -2.67 -26.92 17.84
N GLN A 81 -2.55 -26.77 19.16
CA GLN A 81 -3.62 -26.29 20.03
C GLN A 81 -3.81 -24.77 19.92
N GLU A 82 -2.72 -24.01 19.77
CA GLU A 82 -2.75 -22.56 19.54
C GLU A 82 -3.19 -22.22 18.11
N LEU A 83 -2.90 -23.07 17.13
CA LEU A 83 -3.24 -22.88 15.73
C LEU A 83 -3.72 -24.21 15.10
N PRO A 84 -5.00 -24.57 15.27
CA PRO A 84 -5.58 -25.78 14.68
C PRO A 84 -5.72 -25.70 13.15
N SER A 85 -5.80 -26.86 12.47
CA SER A 85 -5.93 -26.98 11.01
C SER A 85 -7.39 -27.11 10.56
N CYS A 86 -7.83 -26.32 9.56
CA CYS A 86 -9.21 -26.36 8.98
C CYS A 86 -9.52 -27.59 8.13
N TYR A 87 -8.54 -28.44 7.94
CA TYR A 87 -8.64 -29.61 7.09
C TYR A 87 -7.87 -30.77 7.70
N GLU A 88 -8.32 -31.96 7.35
CA GLU A 88 -7.63 -33.21 7.61
C GLU A 88 -6.81 -33.61 6.37
N GLY A 89 -5.75 -34.39 6.57
CA GLY A 89 -4.90 -34.87 5.48
C GLY A 89 -3.94 -33.82 4.94
N SER A 90 -3.75 -33.80 3.61
CA SER A 90 -2.64 -33.08 2.97
C SER A 90 -2.92 -31.63 2.61
N ASP A 91 -4.18 -31.30 2.30
CA ASP A 91 -4.65 -29.97 1.91
C ASP A 91 -6.17 -29.80 2.11
N TRP A 92 -6.70 -28.64 1.73
CA TRP A 92 -8.12 -28.32 1.79
C TRP A 92 -8.75 -28.19 0.39
N SER A 93 -8.27 -29.00 -0.56
CA SER A 93 -8.75 -29.00 -1.94
C SER A 93 -10.25 -29.30 -2.01
N GLY A 94 -10.97 -28.60 -2.89
CA GLY A 94 -12.41 -28.78 -3.07
C GLY A 94 -13.30 -28.14 -2.01
N CYS A 95 -12.76 -27.49 -0.97
CA CYS A 95 -13.58 -26.86 0.07
C CYS A 95 -14.59 -25.86 -0.52
N THR A 96 -15.83 -25.92 -0.03
CA THR A 96 -16.85 -24.93 -0.40
C THR A 96 -16.58 -23.59 0.29
N LEU A 97 -17.17 -22.50 -0.21
CA LEU A 97 -17.06 -21.20 0.46
C LEU A 97 -17.64 -21.25 1.88
N GLN A 98 -18.74 -21.98 2.08
CA GLN A 98 -19.37 -22.17 3.38
C GLN A 98 -18.41 -22.86 4.37
N GLN A 99 -17.82 -24.00 3.99
CA GLN A 99 -16.81 -24.68 4.81
C GLN A 99 -15.61 -23.78 5.14
N PHE A 100 -15.20 -22.96 4.16
CA PHE A 100 -14.11 -22.01 4.35
C PHE A 100 -14.45 -20.92 5.38
N MET A 101 -15.68 -20.40 5.37
CA MET A 101 -16.17 -19.41 6.32
C MET A 101 -16.47 -19.98 7.71
N ASP A 102 -16.88 -21.24 7.80
CA ASP A 102 -17.32 -21.86 9.04
C ASP A 102 -16.16 -22.31 9.94
N CYS A 103 -14.94 -22.41 9.41
CA CYS A 103 -13.77 -22.76 10.20
C CYS A 103 -13.33 -21.57 11.09
N PRO A 104 -13.44 -21.67 12.43
CA PRO A 104 -13.15 -20.53 13.32
C PRO A 104 -11.66 -20.18 13.41
N TYR A 105 -10.78 -21.12 13.06
CA TYR A 105 -9.32 -20.95 13.06
C TYR A 105 -8.76 -20.72 11.65
N ASN A 106 -9.60 -20.36 10.68
CA ASN A 106 -9.16 -20.04 9.33
C ASN A 106 -8.26 -18.80 9.32
N LEU A 107 -6.98 -18.98 8.95
CA LEU A 107 -6.00 -17.91 8.84
C LEU A 107 -6.32 -16.90 7.71
N ALA A 108 -7.32 -17.14 6.88
CA ALA A 108 -7.85 -16.13 5.98
C ALA A 108 -8.53 -14.99 6.74
N ASN A 109 -9.13 -15.24 7.90
CA ASN A 109 -9.83 -14.22 8.69
C ASN A 109 -8.81 -13.17 9.20
N ASN A 110 -9.11 -11.89 8.95
CA ASN A 110 -8.29 -10.75 9.36
C ASN A 110 -6.80 -10.91 9.03
N ARG A 111 -6.49 -11.49 7.87
CA ARG A 111 -5.11 -11.84 7.47
C ARG A 111 -4.22 -10.61 7.38
N GLN A 112 -4.71 -9.49 6.81
CA GLN A 112 -3.89 -8.30 6.61
C GLN A 112 -3.50 -7.68 7.95
N VAL A 113 -4.45 -7.53 8.87
CA VAL A 113 -4.19 -7.07 10.24
C VAL A 113 -3.24 -8.01 10.97
N ARG A 114 -3.50 -9.32 10.97
CA ARG A 114 -2.65 -10.29 11.68
C ARG A 114 -1.22 -10.30 11.15
N MET A 115 -1.01 -10.14 9.84
CA MET A 115 0.33 -10.17 9.24
C MET A 115 1.08 -8.85 9.34
N LEU A 116 0.39 -7.74 9.60
CA LEU A 116 1.00 -6.42 9.76
C LEU A 116 1.20 -6.01 11.22
N ALA A 117 0.40 -6.56 12.13
CA ALA A 117 0.52 -6.29 13.55
C ALA A 117 1.74 -6.97 14.17
N ASP A 118 2.25 -6.37 15.24
CA ASP A 118 3.12 -7.05 16.18
C ASP A 118 2.27 -7.97 17.08
N LEU A 119 2.40 -9.29 16.87
CA LEU A 119 1.64 -10.30 17.59
C LEU A 119 2.12 -10.52 19.04
N SER A 120 3.35 -10.10 19.39
CA SER A 120 3.85 -10.22 20.77
C SER A 120 3.01 -9.41 21.75
N LEU A 121 2.45 -8.27 21.29
CA LEU A 121 1.57 -7.38 22.05
C LEU A 121 0.28 -8.04 22.56
N VAL A 122 -0.08 -9.19 21.98
CA VAL A 122 -1.30 -9.92 22.32
C VAL A 122 -1.02 -11.37 22.73
N GLY A 123 0.21 -11.69 23.13
CA GLY A 123 0.58 -13.06 23.52
C GLY A 123 0.60 -14.03 22.33
N CYS A 124 1.02 -13.55 21.16
CA CYS A 124 1.16 -14.35 19.94
C CYS A 124 -0.16 -15.04 19.54
N TYR A 125 -0.13 -16.36 19.34
CA TYR A 125 -1.27 -17.18 18.95
C TYR A 125 -2.08 -17.71 20.14
N ASN A 126 -1.70 -17.39 21.38
CA ASN A 126 -2.46 -17.77 22.55
C ASN A 126 -3.65 -16.83 22.74
N MET A 127 -4.83 -17.32 22.36
CA MET A 127 -6.10 -16.58 22.41
C MET A 127 -6.62 -16.36 23.83
N SER A 128 -6.11 -17.08 24.84
CA SER A 128 -6.57 -16.98 26.24
C SER A 128 -5.91 -15.85 27.04
N THR A 129 -4.88 -15.20 26.48
CA THR A 129 -4.11 -14.16 27.18
C THR A 129 -4.88 -12.86 27.39
N LEU A 130 -5.79 -12.53 26.47
CA LEU A 130 -6.55 -11.28 26.46
C LEU A 130 -8.00 -11.53 26.01
N PRO A 131 -8.97 -10.79 26.55
CA PRO A 131 -10.32 -10.78 25.99
C PRO A 131 -10.30 -10.40 24.50
N GLU A 132 -11.11 -11.09 23.70
CA GLU A 132 -11.14 -10.96 22.23
C GLU A 132 -11.23 -9.51 21.75
N ARG A 133 -12.14 -8.72 22.33
CA ARG A 133 -12.31 -7.31 21.97
C ARG A 133 -11.05 -6.47 22.22
N LYS A 134 -10.33 -6.74 23.33
CA LYS A 134 -9.10 -6.01 23.65
C LYS A 134 -7.96 -6.42 22.72
N ARG A 135 -7.85 -7.71 22.45
CA ARG A 135 -6.89 -8.27 21.48
C ARG A 135 -7.11 -7.67 20.09
N ALA A 136 -8.34 -7.64 19.60
CA ALA A 136 -8.72 -7.06 18.32
C ALA A 136 -8.30 -5.59 18.19
N GLN A 137 -8.56 -4.78 19.23
CA GLN A 137 -8.17 -3.37 19.28
C GLN A 137 -6.65 -3.20 19.18
N ILE A 138 -5.88 -3.97 19.95
CA ILE A 138 -4.40 -3.89 19.95
C ILE A 138 -3.84 -4.29 18.57
N LEU A 139 -4.36 -5.37 17.97
CA LEU A 139 -3.94 -5.82 16.65
C LEU A 139 -4.21 -4.77 15.58
N LEU A 140 -5.40 -4.17 15.56
CA LEU A 140 -5.76 -3.16 14.57
C LEU A 140 -4.85 -1.92 14.67
N GLU A 141 -4.65 -1.41 15.89
CA GLU A 141 -3.82 -0.22 16.10
C GLU A 141 -2.33 -0.50 15.80
N SER A 142 -1.84 -1.69 16.14
CA SER A 142 -0.49 -2.15 15.77
C SER A 142 -0.32 -2.25 14.26
N ALA A 143 -1.29 -2.85 13.55
CA ALA A 143 -1.26 -2.97 12.09
C ALA A 143 -1.31 -1.60 11.40
N LYS A 144 -2.19 -0.68 11.83
CA LYS A 144 -2.25 0.69 11.29
C LYS A 144 -0.93 1.43 11.50
N LYS A 145 -0.37 1.34 12.71
CA LYS A 145 0.93 1.94 13.03
C LYS A 145 2.02 1.38 12.11
N ASN A 146 2.17 0.07 12.06
CA ASN A 146 3.21 -0.58 11.25
C ASN A 146 3.06 -0.28 9.76
N LEU A 147 1.83 -0.30 9.23
CA LEU A 147 1.55 0.04 7.83
C LEU A 147 1.91 1.50 7.51
N ARG A 148 1.46 2.45 8.36
CA ARG A 148 1.85 3.86 8.23
C ARG A 148 3.36 4.01 8.28
N ASP A 149 4.00 3.18 9.08
CA ASP A 149 5.41 3.24 9.35
C ASP A 149 6.30 2.59 8.27
N MET A 150 5.71 1.82 7.34
CA MET A 150 6.44 1.27 6.20
C MET A 150 6.92 2.36 5.24
N ALA A 151 8.06 2.12 4.60
CA ALA A 151 8.60 3.01 3.58
C ALA A 151 7.60 3.21 2.44
N PHE A 152 6.91 2.13 2.04
CA PHE A 152 5.89 2.18 1.01
C PHE A 152 4.81 1.11 1.23
N PHE A 153 3.57 1.42 0.85
CA PHE A 153 2.58 0.39 0.58
C PHE A 153 1.70 0.77 -0.62
N GLY A 154 1.20 -0.25 -1.31
CA GLY A 154 0.32 -0.09 -2.46
C GLY A 154 -1.04 -0.74 -2.27
N LEU A 155 -2.00 -0.34 -3.11
CA LEU A 155 -3.34 -0.93 -3.18
C LEU A 155 -3.53 -1.63 -4.51
N THR A 156 -4.06 -2.85 -4.47
CA THR A 156 -4.18 -3.73 -5.64
C THR A 156 -5.15 -3.16 -6.70
N GLU A 157 -6.12 -2.38 -6.25
CA GLU A 157 -7.18 -1.69 -6.99
C GLU A 157 -6.67 -0.40 -7.67
N HIS A 158 -5.44 0.02 -7.35
CA HIS A 158 -4.86 1.29 -7.80
C HIS A 158 -3.46 1.14 -8.39
N GLN A 159 -3.28 0.19 -9.32
CA GLN A 159 -1.97 -0.20 -9.85
C GLN A 159 -1.12 0.97 -10.35
N ARG A 160 -1.69 1.91 -11.11
CA ARG A 160 -0.96 3.09 -11.62
C ARG A 160 -0.55 4.07 -10.53
N LYS A 161 -1.42 4.31 -9.53
CA LYS A 161 -1.08 5.16 -8.38
C LYS A 161 -0.01 4.49 -7.52
N THR A 162 -0.10 3.17 -7.35
CA THR A 162 0.89 2.33 -6.66
C THR A 162 2.24 2.43 -7.33
N GLN A 163 2.29 2.29 -8.67
CA GLN A 163 3.53 2.51 -9.44
C GLN A 163 4.09 3.91 -9.20
N TYR A 164 3.27 4.95 -9.38
CA TYR A 164 3.70 6.34 -9.23
C TYR A 164 4.30 6.62 -7.85
N LEU A 165 3.61 6.21 -6.78
CA LEU A 165 4.11 6.41 -5.41
C LEU A 165 5.39 5.62 -5.14
N PHE A 166 5.50 4.38 -5.63
CA PHE A 166 6.72 3.59 -5.46
C PHE A 166 7.93 4.26 -6.14
N GLU A 167 7.75 4.70 -7.41
CA GLU A 167 8.77 5.42 -8.17
C GLU A 167 9.25 6.67 -7.44
N ARG A 168 8.34 7.42 -6.83
CA ARG A 168 8.68 8.63 -6.05
C ARG A 168 9.32 8.33 -4.71
N THR A 169 8.85 7.32 -4.01
CA THR A 169 9.38 6.94 -2.69
C THR A 169 10.86 6.55 -2.77
N PHE A 170 11.24 5.81 -3.81
CA PHE A 170 12.60 5.27 -3.95
C PHE A 170 13.43 5.95 -5.04
N HIS A 171 12.89 6.99 -5.70
CA HIS A 171 13.50 7.64 -6.87
C HIS A 171 13.88 6.63 -7.97
N LEU A 172 13.00 5.66 -8.22
CA LEU A 172 13.16 4.62 -9.24
C LEU A 172 12.14 4.82 -10.37
N ARG A 173 12.32 4.08 -11.47
CA ARG A 173 11.36 4.03 -12.58
C ARG A 173 11.15 2.59 -13.03
N PHE A 174 9.90 2.18 -13.20
CA PHE A 174 9.62 0.90 -13.84
C PHE A 174 9.77 1.01 -15.36
N ILE A 175 10.33 -0.03 -15.98
CA ILE A 175 10.51 -0.09 -17.44
C ILE A 175 9.15 -0.16 -18.14
N ARG A 176 8.20 -0.92 -17.57
CA ARG A 176 6.85 -1.09 -18.10
C ARG A 176 5.82 -0.51 -17.13
N PRO A 177 4.82 0.24 -17.63
CA PRO A 177 3.77 0.76 -16.79
C PRO A 177 2.90 -0.37 -16.25
N PHE A 178 2.38 -0.19 -15.04
CA PHE A 178 1.45 -1.13 -14.44
C PHE A 178 0.09 -1.06 -15.15
N VAL A 179 -0.51 -2.23 -15.33
CA VAL A 179 -1.82 -2.40 -15.95
C VAL A 179 -2.82 -2.86 -14.88
N GLN A 180 -3.99 -2.23 -14.86
CA GLN A 180 -5.06 -2.60 -13.95
C GLN A 180 -5.82 -3.81 -14.49
N PHE A 181 -5.83 -4.92 -13.74
CA PHE A 181 -6.59 -6.11 -14.07
C PHE A 181 -7.71 -6.31 -13.03
N ASN A 182 -8.91 -5.82 -13.36
CA ASN A 182 -10.07 -5.91 -12.47
C ASN A 182 -10.81 -7.25 -12.57
N SER A 183 -10.69 -7.95 -13.71
CA SER A 183 -11.15 -9.32 -13.86
C SER A 183 -10.21 -10.24 -13.08
N THR A 184 -10.59 -10.55 -11.85
CA THR A 184 -9.85 -11.47 -10.98
C THR A 184 -10.71 -12.68 -10.68
N ARG A 185 -10.10 -13.78 -10.21
CA ARG A 185 -10.87 -14.97 -9.80
C ARG A 185 -11.87 -14.70 -8.67
N ALA A 186 -11.72 -13.58 -7.95
CA ALA A 186 -12.69 -13.10 -6.96
C ALA A 186 -13.91 -12.41 -7.60
N SER A 187 -13.73 -11.70 -8.72
CA SER A 187 -14.83 -10.99 -9.40
C SER A 187 -15.74 -11.90 -10.23
N GLY A 188 -15.37 -13.17 -10.42
CA GLY A 188 -16.18 -14.18 -11.11
C GLY A 188 -17.06 -15.02 -10.19
N VAL A 189 -17.19 -14.65 -8.91
CA VAL A 189 -18.05 -15.34 -7.94
C VAL A 189 -19.32 -14.52 -7.79
N ASP A 190 -20.44 -15.05 -8.23
CA ASP A 190 -21.76 -14.47 -7.94
C ASP A 190 -22.11 -14.78 -6.48
N LEU A 191 -22.34 -13.74 -5.69
CA LEU A 191 -22.53 -13.84 -4.24
C LEU A 191 -23.76 -13.05 -3.85
N ASP A 192 -24.62 -13.66 -3.04
CA ASP A 192 -25.71 -12.95 -2.41
C ASP A 192 -25.18 -11.96 -1.36
N ASN A 193 -25.98 -10.93 -1.07
CA ASN A 193 -25.60 -9.88 -0.14
C ASN A 193 -25.41 -10.37 1.30
N GLY A 194 -26.04 -11.48 1.68
CA GLY A 194 -25.86 -12.11 2.99
C GLY A 194 -24.47 -12.72 3.12
N THR A 195 -24.01 -13.43 2.08
CA THR A 195 -22.66 -13.98 2.03
C THR A 195 -21.59 -12.88 2.07
N ILE A 196 -21.80 -11.78 1.35
CA ILE A 196 -20.85 -10.64 1.38
C ILE A 196 -20.73 -10.08 2.80
N ARG A 197 -21.86 -9.79 3.46
CA ARG A 197 -21.86 -9.30 4.85
C ARG A 197 -21.17 -10.26 5.80
N ARG A 198 -21.39 -11.57 5.63
CA ARG A 198 -20.71 -12.58 6.45
C ARG A 198 -19.20 -12.55 6.28
N ILE A 199 -18.71 -12.35 5.06
CA ILE A 199 -17.26 -12.20 4.79
C ILE A 199 -16.73 -10.91 5.42
N GLU A 200 -17.47 -9.81 5.34
CA GLU A 200 -17.12 -8.54 5.99
C GLU A 200 -17.01 -8.70 7.51
N GLU A 201 -17.95 -9.41 8.16
CA GLU A 201 -17.90 -9.73 9.60
C GLU A 201 -16.67 -10.56 9.96
N LEU A 202 -16.38 -11.63 9.21
CA LEU A 202 -15.18 -12.46 9.42
C LEU A 202 -13.87 -11.69 9.24
N ASN A 203 -13.92 -10.57 8.51
CA ASN A 203 -12.76 -9.73 8.19
C ASN A 203 -12.93 -8.30 8.74
N GLU A 204 -13.68 -8.11 9.83
CA GLU A 204 -14.02 -6.77 10.34
C GLU A 204 -12.78 -5.88 10.60
N LEU A 205 -11.69 -6.46 11.12
CA LEU A 205 -10.46 -5.71 11.37
C LEU A 205 -9.74 -5.36 10.06
N ASP A 206 -9.74 -6.29 9.10
CA ASP A 206 -9.21 -6.03 7.76
C ASP A 206 -10.03 -4.94 7.04
N MET A 207 -11.36 -4.88 7.22
CA MET A 207 -12.21 -3.80 6.70
C MET A 207 -11.76 -2.44 7.26
N GLN A 208 -11.63 -2.34 8.58
CA GLN A 208 -11.17 -1.11 9.23
C GLN A 208 -9.73 -0.72 8.85
N LEU A 209 -8.83 -1.69 8.72
CA LEU A 209 -7.46 -1.44 8.27
C LEU A 209 -7.43 -0.97 6.82
N TYR A 210 -8.24 -1.58 5.95
CA TYR A 210 -8.25 -1.26 4.53
C TYR A 210 -8.85 0.12 4.26
N ASP A 211 -9.90 0.52 4.98
CA ASP A 211 -10.43 1.90 4.93
C ASP A 211 -9.36 2.91 5.36
N TYR A 212 -8.68 2.66 6.47
CA TYR A 212 -7.54 3.48 6.91
C TYR A 212 -6.44 3.56 5.85
N ALA A 213 -6.07 2.41 5.26
CA ALA A 213 -5.03 2.32 4.26
C ALA A 213 -5.39 3.07 2.98
N ARG A 214 -6.66 3.00 2.54
CA ARG A 214 -7.17 3.73 1.36
C ARG A 214 -7.04 5.22 1.55
N ASP A 215 -7.48 5.73 2.68
CA ASP A 215 -7.45 7.17 2.97
C ASP A 215 -6.00 7.66 3.07
N LEU A 216 -5.15 6.95 3.80
CA LEU A 216 -3.72 7.28 3.91
C LEU A 216 -3.01 7.21 2.55
N PHE A 217 -3.28 6.18 1.74
CA PHE A 217 -2.71 6.04 0.40
C PHE A 217 -3.11 7.21 -0.52
N GLN A 218 -4.37 7.61 -0.48
CA GLN A 218 -4.88 8.72 -1.29
C GLN A 218 -4.27 10.06 -0.86
N GLN A 219 -4.10 10.29 0.45
CA GLN A 219 -3.39 11.47 0.97
C GLN A 219 -1.92 11.50 0.50
N ARG A 220 -1.21 10.37 0.63
CA ARG A 220 0.18 10.21 0.17
C ARG A 220 0.30 10.50 -1.33
N TYR A 221 -0.63 9.96 -2.14
CA TYR A 221 -0.68 10.20 -3.59
C TYR A 221 -0.90 11.68 -3.93
N GLN A 222 -1.86 12.34 -3.29
CA GLN A 222 -2.16 13.76 -3.53
C GLN A 222 -0.97 14.65 -3.15
N TYR A 223 -0.32 14.36 -2.02
CA TYR A 223 0.84 15.10 -1.55
C TYR A 223 2.03 14.98 -2.51
N ALA A 224 2.39 13.76 -2.91
CA ALA A 224 3.46 13.54 -3.89
C ALA A 224 3.19 14.29 -5.21
N HIS A 225 1.94 14.28 -5.68
CA HIS A 225 1.55 15.00 -6.89
C HIS A 225 1.55 16.53 -6.71
N MET A 226 1.34 17.05 -5.50
CA MET A 226 1.49 18.47 -5.19
C MET A 226 2.95 18.90 -5.30
N LEU A 227 3.86 18.12 -4.70
CA LEU A 227 5.30 18.37 -4.74
C LEU A 227 5.84 18.35 -6.17
N ASP A 228 5.50 17.32 -6.96
CA ASP A 228 5.89 17.22 -8.37
C ASP A 228 5.45 18.47 -9.18
N ARG A 229 4.22 18.96 -8.95
CA ARG A 229 3.71 20.15 -9.62
C ARG A 229 4.45 21.42 -9.21
N GLN A 230 4.83 21.52 -7.94
CA GLN A 230 5.62 22.66 -7.44
C GLN A 230 7.02 22.65 -8.06
N GLU A 231 7.68 21.49 -8.10
CA GLU A 231 8.99 21.31 -8.73
C GLU A 231 8.95 21.67 -10.23
N GLN A 232 7.94 21.19 -10.96
CA GLN A 232 7.75 21.54 -12.38
C GLN A 232 7.60 23.05 -12.59
N ARG A 233 6.81 23.74 -11.75
CA ARG A 233 6.64 25.20 -11.82
C ARG A 233 7.94 25.94 -11.56
N LEU A 234 8.73 25.50 -10.57
CA LEU A 234 10.03 26.11 -10.27
C LEU A 234 11.00 25.91 -11.43
N THR A 235 11.05 24.71 -11.99
CA THR A 235 11.88 24.39 -13.17
C THR A 235 11.49 25.24 -14.37
N GLN A 236 10.19 25.36 -14.69
CA GLN A 236 9.71 26.22 -15.79
C GLN A 236 10.07 27.70 -15.58
N ARG A 237 9.93 28.23 -14.35
CA ARG A 237 10.33 29.61 -14.03
C ARG A 237 11.84 29.82 -14.16
N SER A 238 12.64 28.84 -13.76
CA SER A 238 14.10 28.89 -13.92
C SER A 238 14.51 28.90 -15.38
N GLN A 239 13.91 28.04 -16.21
CA GLN A 239 14.15 27.99 -17.66
C GLN A 239 13.73 29.29 -18.35
N ALA A 240 12.59 29.87 -17.97
CA ALA A 240 12.14 31.17 -18.50
C ALA A 240 13.10 32.33 -18.14
N ARG A 241 13.70 32.31 -16.94
CA ARG A 241 14.72 33.29 -16.54
C ARG A 241 16.02 33.12 -17.33
N ILE A 242 16.46 31.89 -17.57
CA ILE A 242 17.66 31.60 -18.38
C ILE A 242 17.44 32.08 -19.82
N LEU A 243 16.28 31.78 -20.41
CA LEU A 243 15.92 32.23 -21.76
C LEU A 243 15.83 33.76 -21.88
N ARG A 244 15.38 34.47 -20.83
CA ARG A 244 15.40 35.95 -20.79
C ARG A 244 16.79 36.53 -20.51
N GLY A 245 17.66 35.82 -19.80
CA GLY A 245 19.01 36.26 -19.46
C GLY A 245 20.06 36.02 -20.55
N GLY A 246 19.78 35.18 -21.56
CA GLY A 246 20.65 34.91 -22.70
C GLY A 246 20.55 35.92 -23.85
N GLY A 247 19.64 36.90 -23.77
CA GLY A 247 19.46 37.94 -24.78
C GLY A 247 20.27 39.20 -24.51
N GLY A 248 21.60 39.09 -24.46
CA GLY A 248 22.48 40.25 -24.51
C GLY A 248 22.67 40.72 -25.96
N GLY A 249 21.92 41.73 -26.40
CA GLY A 249 22.27 42.52 -27.59
C GLY A 249 21.09 43.12 -28.38
N GLY A 250 20.90 44.43 -28.25
CA GLY A 250 20.45 45.29 -29.35
C GLY A 250 19.09 46.00 -29.25
N GLY A 251 19.12 47.28 -28.85
CA GLY A 251 18.51 48.36 -29.65
C GLY A 251 17.00 48.67 -29.51
N GLY A 252 16.68 49.70 -28.71
CA GLY A 252 15.98 50.92 -29.17
C GLY A 252 14.57 50.88 -29.77
N GLY A 253 13.62 51.54 -29.06
CA GLY A 253 12.85 52.66 -29.62
C GLY A 253 11.41 52.44 -30.14
N GLY A 254 10.45 53.16 -29.54
CA GLY A 254 9.13 53.53 -30.09
C GLY A 254 8.04 52.44 -29.98
N GLY A 255 6.83 52.65 -29.46
CA GLY A 255 5.95 53.82 -29.45
C GLY A 255 4.72 53.48 -30.30
N GLY A 256 3.52 53.44 -29.71
CA GLY A 256 2.25 53.35 -30.45
C GLY A 256 1.18 52.47 -29.77
N GLY A 257 0.02 53.06 -29.47
CA GLY A 257 -1.08 52.46 -28.71
C GLY A 257 -2.25 51.91 -29.54
N GLY A 258 -3.40 51.76 -28.85
CA GLY A 258 -4.69 51.21 -29.33
C GLY A 258 -4.89 49.80 -28.74
N GLY A 259 -5.89 49.51 -27.90
CA GLY A 259 -7.31 49.88 -27.97
C GLY A 259 -8.07 48.67 -28.53
N GLY A 260 -8.91 48.02 -27.72
CA GLY A 260 -9.75 46.91 -28.19
C GLY A 260 -10.15 45.92 -27.11
N GLU A 261 -11.32 46.16 -26.54
CA GLU A 261 -12.15 45.22 -25.79
C GLU A 261 -12.48 44.00 -26.67
N ASP A 262 -12.51 42.79 -26.11
CA ASP A 262 -13.71 41.96 -26.24
C ASP A 262 -13.73 40.79 -25.25
N ALA A 263 -14.85 40.69 -24.57
CA ALA A 263 -15.23 39.59 -23.72
C ALA A 263 -16.00 38.57 -24.56
N THR A 264 -15.72 37.28 -24.43
CA THR A 264 -16.75 36.24 -24.50
C THR A 264 -16.36 35.02 -23.69
N ALA A 265 -17.30 34.61 -22.85
CA ALA A 265 -17.25 33.50 -21.92
C ALA A 265 -17.98 32.27 -22.47
N ALA A 266 -17.87 31.17 -21.69
CA ALA A 266 -18.64 29.92 -21.69
C ALA A 266 -18.09 28.77 -22.58
N GLY A 267 -17.97 27.53 -22.10
CA GLY A 267 -18.31 26.97 -20.80
C GLY A 267 -17.72 25.56 -20.63
N GLY A 268 -17.11 25.32 -19.47
CA GLY A 268 -16.70 23.99 -19.02
C GLY A 268 -17.68 23.49 -17.96
N GLY A 269 -18.29 22.33 -18.22
CA GLY A 269 -19.22 21.67 -17.31
C GLY A 269 -18.54 21.15 -16.04
N ALA A 270 -19.09 21.55 -14.89
CA ALA A 270 -18.74 21.07 -13.58
C ALA A 270 -19.48 19.76 -13.25
N GLY A 271 -18.73 18.72 -12.87
CA GLY A 271 -19.23 17.59 -12.08
C GLY A 271 -18.56 17.66 -10.70
N GLY A 272 -19.37 17.88 -9.66
CA GLY A 272 -18.90 18.11 -8.30
C GLY A 272 -18.45 16.82 -7.61
N GLU A 273 -17.28 16.90 -6.96
CA GLU A 273 -16.92 16.02 -5.86
C GLU A 273 -16.51 16.89 -4.67
N GLY A 274 -17.03 16.51 -3.49
CA GLY A 274 -16.99 17.29 -2.26
C GLY A 274 -15.58 17.74 -1.89
N MET A 275 -15.47 19.02 -1.60
CA MET A 275 -14.27 19.66 -1.05
C MET A 275 -14.01 19.10 0.35
N ALA A 276 -13.30 17.98 0.42
CA ALA A 276 -12.71 17.49 1.66
C ALA A 276 -11.76 18.59 2.16
N ARG A 277 -12.10 19.17 3.32
CA ARG A 277 -11.27 20.15 4.03
C ARG A 277 -9.85 19.61 4.11
N LEU A 278 -8.90 20.32 3.49
CA LEU A 278 -7.47 20.02 3.61
C LEU A 278 -7.11 20.05 5.11
N PRO A 279 -6.46 19.01 5.66
CA PRO A 279 -5.98 19.03 7.04
C PRO A 279 -4.98 20.19 7.26
N THR A 280 -4.93 20.69 8.48
CA THR A 280 -4.06 21.80 8.88
C THR A 280 -2.57 21.47 8.72
N GLU A 281 -1.72 22.48 8.54
CA GLU A 281 -0.26 22.31 8.42
C GLU A 281 0.34 21.50 9.58
N ASP A 282 -0.24 21.60 10.79
CA ASP A 282 0.18 20.83 11.97
C ASP A 282 -0.18 19.33 11.91
N TYR A 283 -1.26 18.95 11.19
CA TYR A 283 -1.56 17.55 10.92
C TYR A 283 -0.65 16.99 9.81
N MET A 284 -0.36 17.84 8.82
CA MET A 284 0.59 17.51 7.75
C MET A 284 2.01 17.36 8.31
N SER A 285 2.43 18.12 9.33
CA SER A 285 3.75 17.98 9.97
C SER A 285 3.92 16.67 10.74
N GLN A 286 2.85 16.14 11.35
CA GLN A 286 2.85 14.81 11.97
C GLN A 286 2.92 13.68 10.93
N ILE A 287 2.37 13.91 9.73
CA ILE A 287 2.60 13.04 8.57
C ILE A 287 4.06 13.15 8.12
N ILE A 288 4.62 14.36 8.06
CA ILE A 288 5.99 14.67 7.63
C ILE A 288 7.08 14.08 8.54
N HIS A 289 6.93 14.07 9.86
CA HIS A 289 7.98 13.52 10.74
C HIS A 289 8.01 11.99 10.83
N GLY A 290 7.02 11.31 10.23
CA GLY A 290 7.04 9.87 9.95
C GLY A 290 7.12 9.54 8.45
N TRP A 291 7.27 10.57 7.63
CA TRP A 291 7.64 10.55 6.22
C TRP A 291 9.09 11.03 6.12
#